data_AF-A0A349LYK2-F1
#
_entry.id   AF-A0A349LYK2-F1
#
_cell.length_a   1.000
_cell.length_b   1.000
_cell.length_c   1.000
_cell.angle_alpha   90.00
_cell.angle_beta   90.00
_cell.angle_gamma   90.00
#
_symmetry.space_group_name_H-M   'P 1'
#
loop_
_entity.id
_entity.type
_entity.pdbx_description
1 polymer ?
#
loop_
_entity_poly.entity_id
_entity_poly.type
_entity_poly.pdbx_seq_one_letter_code
_entity_poly.pdbx_strand_id
1 'polypeptide(L)'
;MELTWRDYAKRRNGLAVGSRGELRQNLTRAFTASSFGRFWQIWNPLFGFYLQKFIYRPLQRWCSKPLALWLTFVGNGLLHDAVTMLVRWDLAMFFTPWFALLGAAVVTESKLQ
;
A
#
# COMPACT_ATOMS: atom_id res chain seq x y z
N MET A 1 -4.24 -11.91 20.63
CA MET A 1 -5.30 -11.76 19.61
C MET A 1 -4.64 -11.28 18.33
N GLU A 2 -4.66 -12.07 17.26
CA GLU A 2 -4.11 -11.66 15.97
C GLU A 2 -4.99 -10.53 15.39
N LEU A 3 -4.39 -9.42 14.96
CA LEU A 3 -5.15 -8.29 14.42
C LEU A 3 -5.79 -8.71 13.09
N THR A 4 -7.11 -8.64 12.96
CA THR A 4 -7.76 -8.91 11.68
C THR A 4 -7.55 -7.74 10.72
N TRP A 5 -7.67 -7.98 9.41
CA TRP A 5 -7.61 -6.90 8.42
C TRP A 5 -8.75 -5.88 8.62
N ARG A 6 -9.89 -6.30 9.17
CA ARG A 6 -11.01 -5.41 9.48
C ARG A 6 -10.67 -4.48 10.64
N ASP A 7 -10.02 -5.01 11.68
CA ASP A 7 -9.52 -4.20 12.79
C ASP A 7 -8.43 -3.23 12.32
N TYR A 8 -7.57 -3.68 11.40
CA TYR A 8 -6.56 -2.84 10.75
C TYR A 8 -7.19 -1.68 9.96
N ALA A 9 -8.16 -2.00 9.11
CA ALA A 9 -8.87 -1.01 8.30
C ALA A 9 -9.60 0.01 9.17
N LYS A 10 -10.29 -0.45 10.22
CA LYS A 10 -10.98 0.43 11.19
C LYS A 10 -10.00 1.35 11.91
N ARG A 11 -8.81 0.86 12.31
CA ARG A 11 -7.78 1.70 12.94
C ARG A 11 -7.18 2.75 11.99
N ARG A 12 -6.97 2.41 10.72
CA ARG A 12 -6.35 3.32 9.74
C ARG A 12 -7.32 4.38 9.24
N ASN A 13 -8.53 3.95 8.93
CA ASN A 13 -9.49 4.76 8.19
C ASN A 13 -10.69 5.17 9.02
N GLY A 14 -10.89 4.62 10.22
CA GLY A 14 -12.06 4.90 11.07
C GLY A 14 -13.38 4.34 10.51
N LEU A 15 -13.33 3.58 9.41
CA LEU A 15 -14.51 3.05 8.74
C LEU A 15 -14.75 1.59 9.15
N ALA A 16 -16.01 1.24 9.38
CA ALA A 16 -16.41 -0.14 9.52
C ALA A 16 -16.48 -0.80 8.14
N VAL A 17 -15.72 -1.88 7.98
CA VAL A 17 -15.70 -2.70 6.77
C VAL A 17 -17.09 -3.28 6.49
N GLY A 18 -17.57 -3.14 5.27
CA GLY A 18 -18.88 -3.61 4.78
C GLY A 18 -20.02 -2.61 4.97
N SER A 19 -19.73 -1.38 5.41
CA SER A 19 -20.77 -0.35 5.60
C SER A 19 -21.18 0.30 4.27
N ARG A 20 -22.47 0.68 4.16
CA ARG A 20 -22.99 1.36 2.97
C ARG A 20 -22.25 2.69 2.79
N GLY A 21 -21.62 2.87 1.63
CA GLY A 21 -20.86 4.08 1.31
C GLY A 21 -19.41 4.10 1.84
N GLU A 22 -18.91 3.00 2.41
CA GLU A 22 -17.52 2.88 2.85
C GLU A 22 -16.53 3.22 1.73
N LEU A 23 -16.72 2.64 0.53
CA LEU A 23 -15.83 2.86 -0.60
C LEU A 23 -15.73 4.35 -0.96
N ARG A 24 -16.89 5.04 -1.03
CA ARG A 24 -16.93 6.47 -1.32
C ARG A 24 -16.17 7.27 -0.26
N GLN A 25 -16.44 7.01 1.02
CA GLN A 25 -15.74 7.69 2.11
C GLN A 25 -14.24 7.40 2.10
N ASN A 26 -13.85 6.17 1.77
CA ASN A 26 -12.45 5.78 1.67
C ASN A 26 -11.72 6.54 0.56
N LEU A 27 -12.32 6.58 -0.63
CA LEU A 27 -11.79 7.32 -1.77
C LEU A 27 -11.72 8.81 -1.46
N THR A 28 -12.79 9.41 -0.91
CA THR A 28 -12.78 10.82 -0.49
C THR A 28 -11.62 11.08 0.47
N ARG A 29 -11.47 10.28 1.52
CA ARG A 29 -10.38 10.45 2.50
C ARG A 29 -8.98 10.22 1.92
N ALA A 30 -8.84 9.31 0.96
CA ALA A 30 -7.57 9.08 0.28
C ALA A 30 -7.20 10.30 -0.58
N PHE A 31 -8.12 10.78 -1.43
CA PHE A 31 -7.86 11.92 -2.31
C PHE A 31 -7.71 13.25 -1.57
N THR A 32 -8.31 13.39 -0.38
CA THR A 32 -8.13 14.56 0.49
C THR A 32 -7.08 14.33 1.58
N ALA A 33 -6.19 13.34 1.43
CA ALA A 33 -5.15 13.07 2.42
C ALA A 33 -4.15 14.25 2.49
N SER A 34 -3.68 14.56 3.70
CA SER A 34 -2.76 15.67 3.95
C SER A 34 -1.31 15.41 3.49
N SER A 35 -0.98 14.18 3.09
CA SER A 35 0.33 13.80 2.58
C SER A 35 0.23 12.59 1.65
N PHE A 36 1.24 12.42 0.81
CA PHE A 36 1.32 11.31 -0.13
C PHE A 36 1.48 9.98 0.58
N GLY A 37 2.27 9.92 1.66
CA GLY A 37 2.34 8.76 2.54
C GLY A 37 0.99 8.42 3.18
N ARG A 38 0.18 9.42 3.54
CA ARG A 38 -1.15 9.20 4.12
C ARG A 38 -2.15 8.69 3.08
N PHE A 39 -2.07 9.16 1.83
CA PHE A 39 -2.85 8.62 0.71
C PHE A 39 -2.71 7.09 0.63
N TRP A 40 -1.48 6.57 0.59
CA TRP A 40 -1.23 5.13 0.45
C TRP A 40 -1.66 4.29 1.66
N GLN A 41 -1.73 4.89 2.85
CA GLN A 41 -2.28 4.20 4.03
C GLN A 41 -3.80 4.04 3.98
N ILE A 42 -4.50 4.95 3.30
CA ILE A 42 -5.98 4.99 3.24
C ILE A 42 -6.49 4.30 1.97
N TRP A 43 -5.79 4.46 0.84
CA TRP A 43 -6.20 4.05 -0.50
C TRP A 43 -6.77 2.62 -0.54
N ASN A 44 -6.05 1.65 0.02
CA ASN A 44 -6.50 0.27 0.08
C ASN A 44 -6.01 -0.44 1.36
N PRO A 45 -6.81 -0.46 2.44
CA PRO A 45 -6.40 -1.02 3.73
C PRO A 45 -6.20 -2.52 3.70
N LEU A 46 -6.93 -3.23 2.84
CA LEU A 46 -6.82 -4.68 2.69
C LEU A 46 -5.43 -5.03 2.13
N PHE A 47 -5.04 -4.40 1.03
CA PHE A 47 -3.70 -4.56 0.47
C PHE A 47 -2.62 -4.07 1.44
N GLY A 48 -2.82 -2.91 2.06
CA GLY A 48 -1.88 -2.37 3.05
C GLY A 48 -1.63 -3.32 4.22
N PHE A 49 -2.65 -4.02 4.70
CA PHE A 49 -2.53 -5.03 5.76
C PHE A 49 -1.63 -6.20 5.33
N TYR A 50 -1.88 -6.77 4.15
CA TYR A 50 -1.12 -7.93 3.68
C TYR A 50 0.30 -7.59 3.26
N LEU A 51 0.50 -6.46 2.58
CA LEU A 51 1.84 -5.93 2.28
C LEU A 51 2.62 -5.69 3.58
N GLN A 52 1.97 -5.14 4.61
CA GLN A 52 2.62 -4.94 5.89
C GLN A 52 3.01 -6.26 6.56
N LYS A 53 2.12 -7.25 6.54
CA LYS A 53 2.32 -8.56 7.18
C LYS A 53 3.40 -9.40 6.47
N PHE A 54 3.38 -9.45 5.14
CA PHE A 54 4.18 -10.39 4.36
C PHE A 54 5.42 -9.79 3.70
N ILE A 55 5.48 -8.47 3.49
CA ILE A 55 6.61 -7.82 2.82
C ILE A 55 7.32 -6.87 3.77
N TYR A 56 6.63 -5.82 4.24
CA TYR A 56 7.27 -4.76 5.02
C TYR A 56 7.89 -5.25 6.33
N ARG A 57 7.12 -5.95 7.19
CA ARG A 57 7.61 -6.42 8.49
C ARG A 57 8.75 -7.44 8.36
N PRO A 58 8.70 -8.42 7.45
CA PRO A 58 9.84 -9.28 7.18
C PRO A 58 11.07 -8.50 6.72
N LEU A 59 10.93 -7.57 5.78
CA LEU A 59 12.05 -6.77 5.25
C LEU A 59 12.72 -5.89 6.30
N GLN A 60 11.97 -5.38 7.27
CA GLN A 60 12.52 -4.59 8.38
C GLN A 60 13.52 -5.36 9.25
N ARG A 61 13.57 -6.69 9.18
CA ARG A 61 14.59 -7.50 9.86
C ARG A 61 15.96 -7.43 9.18
N TRP A 62 16.00 -7.00 7.92
CA TRP A 62 17.19 -7.03 7.06
C TRP A 62 17.65 -5.64 6.61
N CYS A 63 16.76 -4.64 6.61
CA CYS A 63 17.05 -3.31 6.09
C CYS A 63 16.37 -2.19 6.88
N SER A 64 16.81 -0.95 6.64
CA SER A 64 16.26 0.25 7.29
C SER A 64 14.78 0.47 6.93
N LYS A 65 14.03 1.14 7.81
CA LYS A 65 12.59 1.40 7.60
C LYS A 65 12.26 2.07 6.24
N PRO A 66 13.03 3.06 5.75
CA PRO A 66 12.76 3.67 4.45
C PRO A 66 13.02 2.70 3.29
N LEU A 67 14.09 1.90 3.36
CA LEU A 67 14.40 0.91 2.34
C LEU A 67 13.34 -0.21 2.33
N ALA A 68 12.92 -0.70 3.50
CA ALA A 68 11.83 -1.67 3.62
C ALA A 68 10.53 -1.13 3.02
N LEU A 69 10.23 0.16 3.23
CA LEU A 69 9.03 0.80 2.67
C LEU A 69 9.12 0.86 1.15
N TRP A 70 10.23 1.34 0.60
CA TRP A 70 10.45 1.40 -0.85
C TRP A 70 10.36 0.01 -1.50
N LEU A 71 11.01 -1.00 -0.93
CA LEU A 71 10.92 -2.38 -1.41
C LEU A 71 9.50 -2.96 -1.29
N THR A 72 8.70 -2.50 -0.32
CA THR A 72 7.27 -2.90 -0.24
C THR A 72 6.47 -2.34 -1.41
N PHE A 73 6.75 -1.12 -1.86
CA PHE A 73 6.17 -0.57 -3.09
C PHE A 73 6.59 -1.37 -4.32
N VAL A 74 7.88 -1.68 -4.46
CA VAL A 74 8.40 -2.51 -5.57
C VAL A 74 7.72 -3.89 -5.58
N GLY A 75 7.63 -4.56 -4.43
CA GLY A 75 6.94 -5.84 -4.28
C GLY A 75 5.45 -5.77 -4.64
N ASN A 76 4.77 -4.67 -4.31
CA ASN A 76 3.40 -4.45 -4.74
C ASN A 76 3.30 -4.25 -6.27
N GLY A 77 4.21 -3.49 -6.87
CA GLY A 77 4.27 -3.32 -8.33
C GLY A 77 4.48 -4.64 -9.07
N LEU A 78 5.38 -5.50 -8.56
CA LEU A 78 5.61 -6.84 -9.10
C LEU A 78 4.37 -7.71 -9.04
N LEU A 79 3.58 -7.63 -7.96
CA LEU A 79 2.33 -8.36 -7.84
C LEU A 79 1.29 -7.91 -8.87
N HIS A 80 1.21 -6.60 -9.14
CA HIS A 80 0.33 -6.05 -10.18
C HIS A 80 0.76 -6.46 -11.59
N ASP A 81 2.06 -6.41 -11.88
CA ASP A 81 2.59 -6.88 -13.17
C ASP A 81 2.35 -8.39 -13.32
N ALA A 82 2.57 -9.21 -12.28
CA ALA A 82 2.29 -10.64 -12.31
C ALA A 82 0.82 -10.96 -12.64
N VAL A 83 -0.13 -10.26 -11.99
CA VAL A 83 -1.56 -10.42 -12.30
C VAL A 83 -1.87 -9.97 -13.72
N THR A 84 -1.27 -8.86 -14.18
CA THR A 84 -1.47 -8.33 -15.54
C THR A 84 -0.94 -9.30 -16.59
N MET A 85 0.26 -9.83 -16.39
CA MET A 85 0.88 -10.82 -17.28
C MET A 85 0.08 -12.12 -17.31
N LEU A 86 -0.43 -12.57 -16.16
CA LEU A 86 -1.26 -13.78 -16.08
C LEU A 86 -2.60 -13.61 -16.83
N VAL A 87 -3.23 -12.45 -16.74
CA VAL A 87 -4.50 -12.17 -17.43
C VAL A 87 -4.30 -11.95 -18.93
N ARG A 88 -3.22 -11.25 -19.32
CA ARG A 88 -2.96 -10.88 -20.72
C ARG A 88 -2.18 -11.95 -21.48
N TRP A 89 -1.55 -12.89 -20.79
CA TRP A 89 -0.60 -13.87 -21.34
C TRP A 89 0.54 -13.22 -22.15
N ASP A 90 0.95 -12.03 -21.73
CA ASP A 90 1.98 -11.21 -22.38
C ASP A 90 2.86 -10.54 -21.32
N LEU A 91 4.13 -10.29 -21.66
CA LEU A 91 5.06 -9.63 -20.76
C LEU A 91 4.73 -8.14 -20.65
N ALA A 92 4.35 -7.71 -19.46
CA ALA A 92 4.01 -6.34 -19.15
C ALA A 92 4.62 -5.95 -17.80
N MET A 93 5.55 -4.98 -17.82
CA MET A 93 6.30 -4.51 -16.65
C MET A 93 6.12 -3.00 -16.47
N PHE A 94 4.89 -2.57 -16.22
CA PHE A 94 4.56 -1.16 -16.05
C PHE A 94 4.44 -0.77 -14.58
N PHE A 95 3.80 -1.61 -13.77
CA PHE A 95 3.49 -1.28 -12.39
C PHE A 95 4.74 -1.32 -11.50
N THR A 96 5.70 -2.20 -11.75
CA THR A 96 6.94 -2.28 -10.97
C THR A 96 7.75 -0.97 -11.02
N PRO A 97 8.15 -0.44 -12.19
CA PRO A 97 8.87 0.84 -12.24
C PRO A 97 8.01 2.00 -11.73
N TRP A 98 6.70 1.99 -12.01
CA TRP A 98 5.79 3.02 -11.53
C TRP A 98 5.70 3.07 -10.00
N PHE A 99 5.48 1.92 -9.35
CA PHE A 99 5.43 1.83 -7.89
C PHE A 99 6.79 2.11 -7.25
N ALA A 100 7.90 1.75 -7.90
CA ALA A 100 9.23 2.12 -7.42
C ALA A 100 9.41 3.65 -7.34
N LEU A 101 8.94 4.39 -8.35
CA LEU A 101 8.94 5.86 -8.35
C LEU A 101 8.04 6.43 -7.26
N LEU A 102 6.81 5.93 -7.13
CA LEU A 102 5.86 6.37 -6.10
C LEU A 102 6.40 6.09 -4.68
N GLY A 103 7.02 4.92 -4.47
CA GLY A 103 7.65 4.57 -3.19
C GLY A 103 8.81 5.50 -2.85
N ALA A 104 9.61 5.90 -3.84
CA ALA A 104 10.70 6.85 -3.64
C ALA A 104 10.18 8.25 -3.27
N ALA A 105 9.06 8.67 -3.89
CA ALA A 105 8.37 9.91 -3.52
C ALA A 105 7.87 9.88 -2.06
N VAL A 106 7.23 8.79 -1.63
CA VAL A 106 6.79 8.61 -0.23
C VAL A 106 7.97 8.64 0.75
N VAL A 107 9.06 7.94 0.44
CA VAL A 107 10.25 7.92 1.30
C VAL A 107 10.87 9.31 1.41
N THR A 108 10.97 10.03 0.29
CA THR A 108 11.50 11.40 0.28
C THR A 108 10.61 12.36 1.06
N GLU A 109 9.30 12.33 0.85
CA GLU A 109 8.32 13.12 1.62
C GLU A 109 8.46 12.86 3.12
N SER A 110 8.55 11.59 3.53
CA SER A 110 8.65 11.21 4.94
C SER A 110 9.92 11.70 5.66
N LYS A 111 10.94 12.13 4.90
CA LYS A 111 12.17 12.73 5.44
C LYS A 111 12.10 14.26 5.53
N LEU A 112 11.15 14.88 4.82
CA LEU A 112 10.96 16.33 4.76
C LEU A 112 9.94 16.83 5.79
N GLN A 113 9.20 15.91 6.43
CA GLN A 113 8.27 16.15 7.52
C GLN A 113 8.95 15.92 8.87
#